data_AF-F2JNC7-F1
#
_entry.id   AF-F2JNC7-F1
#
_cell.length_a   1.000
_cell.length_b   1.000
_cell.length_c   1.000
_cell.angle_alpha   90.00
_cell.angle_beta   90.00
_cell.angle_gamma   90.00
#
_symmetry.space_group_name_H-M   'P 1'
#
loop_
_entity.id
_entity.type
_entity.pdbx_description
1 polymer ?
#
loop_
_entity_poly.entity_id
_entity_poly.type
_entity_poly.pdbx_seq_one_letter_code
_entity_poly.pdbx_strand_id
1 'polypeptide(L)'
;MLEAIKVHLGIVADDEDVNKNITLKIEVVKSYLKEAGAKIEEEDNQLIGCVAIGVNDLLNNTYGKTEFSPAFFILARQLCRG
;
A
#
# COMPACT_ATOMS: atom_id res chain seq x y z
N MET A 1 -3.43 5.89 8.86
CA MET A 1 -3.18 4.89 7.79
C MET A 1 -3.25 3.42 8.20
N LEU A 2 -2.44 2.93 9.15
CA LEU A 2 -2.30 1.48 9.45
C LEU A 2 -3.65 0.79 9.70
N GLU A 3 -4.48 1.31 10.60
CA GLU A 3 -5.78 0.72 10.92
C GLU A 3 -6.74 0.69 9.72
N ALA A 4 -6.78 1.74 8.90
CA ALA A 4 -7.60 1.77 7.70
C ALA A 4 -7.18 0.69 6.69
N ILE A 5 -5.87 0.45 6.56
CA ILE A 5 -5.32 -0.58 5.68
C ILE A 5 -5.59 -1.97 6.26
N LYS A 6 -5.44 -2.18 7.57
CA LYS A 6 -5.82 -3.44 8.22
C LYS A 6 -7.29 -3.79 7.97
N VAL A 7 -8.18 -2.80 8.07
CA VAL A 7 -9.61 -2.96 7.73
C VAL A 7 -9.79 -3.38 6.27
N HIS A 8 -9.08 -2.75 5.31
CA HIS A 8 -9.14 -3.15 3.90
C HIS A 8 -8.63 -4.57 3.63
N LEU A 9 -7.64 -5.02 4.41
CA LEU A 9 -7.06 -6.35 4.31
C LEU A 9 -7.86 -7.41 5.09
N GLY A 10 -8.92 -7.03 5.80
CA GLY A 10 -9.69 -7.93 6.67
C GLY A 10 -8.91 -8.41 7.90
N ILE A 11 -7.87 -7.67 8.31
CA ILE A 11 -7.01 -8.01 9.44
C ILE A 11 -7.55 -7.35 10.70
N VAL A 12 -8.04 -8.18 11.63
CA VAL A 12 -8.58 -7.73 12.93
C VAL A 12 -7.60 -7.95 14.08
N ALA A 13 -6.46 -8.60 13.81
CA ALA A 13 -5.45 -8.89 14.81
C ALA A 13 -4.77 -7.59 15.28
N ASP A 14 -4.62 -7.46 16.60
CA ASP A 14 -3.75 -6.46 17.21
C ASP A 14 -2.49 -7.17 17.73
N ASP A 15 -1.62 -7.50 16.78
CA ASP A 15 -0.35 -8.18 17.03
C ASP A 15 0.80 -7.25 16.60
N GLU A 16 1.78 -7.08 17.46
CA GLU A 16 2.87 -6.12 17.26
C GLU A 16 3.71 -6.45 16.01
N ASP A 17 3.98 -7.72 15.76
CA ASP A 17 4.78 -8.16 14.62
C ASP A 17 3.99 -8.02 13.31
N VAL A 18 2.70 -8.32 13.33
CA VAL A 18 1.79 -8.05 12.20
C VAL A 18 1.72 -6.53 11.91
N ASN A 19 1.53 -5.71 12.93
CA ASN A 19 1.45 -4.26 12.81
C ASN A 19 2.77 -3.68 12.24
N LYS A 20 3.92 -4.14 12.72
CA LYS A 20 5.24 -3.76 12.17
C LYS A 20 5.40 -4.18 10.71
N ASN A 21 5.02 -5.42 10.38
CA ASN A 21 5.14 -5.96 9.03
C ASN A 21 4.31 -5.15 8.01
N ILE A 22 3.05 -4.84 8.36
CA ILE A 22 2.17 -4.03 7.53
C ILE A 22 2.71 -2.60 7.42
N THR A 23 3.18 -2.01 8.52
CA THR A 23 3.77 -0.66 8.52
C THR A 23 4.96 -0.56 7.57
N LEU A 24 5.85 -1.55 7.56
CA LEU A 24 6.98 -1.59 6.62
C LEU A 24 6.51 -1.62 5.16
N LYS A 25 5.48 -2.42 4.86
CA LYS A 25 4.92 -2.49 3.50
C LYS A 25 4.23 -1.20 3.07
N ILE A 26 3.54 -0.53 4.00
CA ILE A 26 2.97 0.80 3.77
C ILE A 26 4.07 1.78 3.32
N GLU A 27 5.20 1.80 4.02
CA GLU A 27 6.31 2.70 3.69
C GLU A 27 6.98 2.35 2.35
N VAL A 28 7.08 1.05 2.00
CA VAL A 28 7.55 0.64 0.66
C VAL A 28 6.63 1.16 -0.44
N VAL A 29 5.31 1.01 -0.28
CA VAL A 29 4.34 1.48 -1.28
C VAL A 29 4.34 3.00 -1.39
N LYS A 30 4.38 3.73 -0.26
CA LYS A 30 4.47 5.20 -0.26
C LYS A 30 5.75 5.68 -0.92
N SER A 31 6.88 5.01 -0.68
CA SER A 31 8.15 5.35 -1.32
C SER A 31 8.08 5.15 -2.82
N TYR A 32 7.53 4.02 -3.27
CA TYR A 32 7.28 3.77 -4.70
C TYR A 32 6.43 4.86 -5.35
N LEU A 33 5.32 5.26 -4.70
CA LEU A 33 4.45 6.33 -5.21
C LEU A 33 5.17 7.69 -5.28
N LYS A 34 5.95 8.04 -4.25
CA LYS A 34 6.73 9.29 -4.21
C LYS A 34 7.80 9.33 -5.29
N GLU A 35 8.54 8.24 -5.49
CA GLU A 35 9.53 8.11 -6.56
C GLU A 35 8.88 8.19 -7.95
N ALA A 36 7.64 7.72 -8.07
CA ALA A 36 6.84 7.86 -9.28
C ALA A 36 6.20 9.26 -9.46
N GLY A 37 6.39 10.19 -8.51
CA GLY A 37 5.95 11.58 -8.61
C GLY A 37 4.70 11.95 -7.80
N ALA A 38 4.13 11.04 -6.99
CA ALA A 38 2.97 11.37 -6.16
C ALA A 38 3.33 12.38 -5.05
N LYS A 39 2.51 13.41 -4.90
CA LYS A 39 2.53 14.32 -3.74
C LYS A 39 1.59 13.81 -2.66
N ILE A 40 2.17 13.11 -1.69
CA ILE A 40 1.42 12.57 -0.56
C ILE A 40 1.42 13.63 0.55
N GLU A 41 0.43 14.52 0.52
CA GLU A 41 0.23 15.57 1.53
C GLU A 41 -0.86 15.20 2.55
N GLU A 42 -1.90 14.48 2.11
CA GLU A 42 -3.01 14.04 2.95
C GLU A 42 -3.33 12.55 2.75
N GLU A 43 -3.84 11.91 3.80
CA GLU A 43 -4.32 10.52 3.77
C GLU A 43 -5.79 10.47 3.33
N ASP A 44 -6.03 10.61 2.03
CA ASP A 44 -7.39 10.46 1.47
C ASP A 44 -7.75 8.99 1.17
N ASN A 45 -9.03 8.74 0.88
CA ASN A 45 -9.54 7.40 0.57
C ASN A 45 -8.89 6.78 -0.68
N GLN A 46 -8.47 7.60 -1.64
CA GLN A 46 -7.85 7.13 -2.88
C GLN A 46 -6.42 6.64 -2.60
N LEU A 47 -5.66 7.39 -1.81
CA LEU A 47 -4.34 7.00 -1.34
C LEU A 47 -4.44 5.75 -0.46
N ILE A 48 -5.36 5.73 0.51
CA ILE A 48 -5.56 4.56 1.39
C ILE A 48 -5.87 3.31 0.56
N GLY A 49 -6.78 3.42 -0.41
CA GLY A 49 -7.12 2.31 -1.31
C GLY A 49 -5.92 1.84 -2.14
N CYS A 50 -5.16 2.76 -2.72
CA CYS A 50 -3.96 2.43 -3.49
C CYS A 50 -2.90 1.74 -2.63
N VAL A 51 -2.65 2.25 -1.42
CA VAL A 51 -1.67 1.66 -0.50
C VAL A 51 -2.15 0.30 -0.02
N ALA A 52 -3.44 0.11 0.27
CA ALA A 52 -3.99 -1.18 0.67
C ALA A 52 -3.79 -2.25 -0.41
N ILE A 53 -4.04 -1.94 -1.68
CA ILE A 53 -3.78 -2.87 -2.80
C ILE A 53 -2.29 -3.18 -2.90
N GLY A 54 -1.43 -2.15 -2.86
CA GLY A 54 0.02 -2.37 -2.93
C GLY A 54 0.55 -3.21 -1.76
N VAL A 55 0.04 -3.00 -0.54
CA VAL A 55 0.39 -3.82 0.63
C VAL A 55 -0.08 -5.26 0.45
N ASN A 56 -1.30 -5.47 -0.07
CA ASN A 56 -1.80 -6.80 -0.39
C ASN A 56 -0.91 -7.51 -1.43
N ASP A 57 -0.46 -6.81 -2.47
CA ASP A 57 0.46 -7.36 -3.46
C ASP A 57 1.80 -7.75 -2.80
N LEU A 58 2.33 -6.92 -1.90
CA LEU A 58 3.57 -7.22 -1.16
C LEU A 58 3.41 -8.38 -0.16
N LEU A 59 2.23 -8.58 0.41
CA LEU A 59 1.94 -9.72 1.29
C LEU A 59 1.82 -11.03 0.51
N ASN A 60 1.29 -10.98 -0.71
CA ASN A 60 1.03 -12.16 -1.54
C ASN A 60 2.13 -12.45 -2.58
N ASN A 61 3.24 -11.71 -2.55
CA ASN A 61 4.34 -11.94 -3.48
C ASN A 61 4.94 -13.35 -3.29
N THR A 62 4.83 -14.16 -4.34
CA THR A 62 5.53 -15.45 -4.44
C THR A 62 7.01 -15.26 -4.75
N TYR A 63 7.86 -16.06 -4.11
CA TYR A 63 9.32 -16.02 -4.28
C TYR A 63 9.75 -15.96 -5.76
N GLY A 64 10.50 -14.90 -6.12
CA GLY A 64 11.19 -14.78 -7.42
C GLY A 64 10.70 -13.63 -8.32
N LYS A 65 9.52 -13.05 -8.08
CA LYS A 65 9.04 -11.84 -8.76
C LYS A 65 8.22 -10.98 -7.82
N THR A 66 8.78 -9.86 -7.38
CA THR A 66 8.02 -8.81 -6.70
C THR A 66 7.36 -7.97 -7.78
N GLU A 67 6.07 -8.17 -8.02
CA GLU A 67 5.30 -7.39 -8.99
C GLU A 67 4.04 -6.82 -8.33
N PHE A 68 3.79 -5.52 -8.54
CA PHE A 68 2.51 -4.95 -8.18
C PHE A 68 1.45 -5.34 -9.21
N SER A 69 0.21 -5.45 -8.76
CA SER A 69 -0.93 -5.80 -9.61
C SER A 69 -1.27 -4.69 -10.61
N PRO A 70 -1.94 -5.02 -11.73
CA PRO A 70 -2.51 -4.02 -12.62
C PRO A 70 -3.45 -3.03 -11.91
N ALA A 71 -4.18 -3.50 -10.89
CA ALA A 71 -5.08 -2.66 -10.09
C ALA A 71 -4.30 -1.58 -9.32
N PHE A 72 -3.17 -1.96 -8.70
CA PHE A 72 -2.26 -1.01 -8.07
C PHE A 72 -1.77 0.03 -9.08
N PHE A 73 -1.28 -0.40 -10.26
CA PHE A 73 -0.73 0.53 -11.26
C PHE A 73 -1.76 1.53 -11.80
N ILE A 74 -3.03 1.15 -11.90
CA ILE A 74 -4.11 2.06 -12.31
C ILE A 74 -4.26 3.19 -11.28
N LEU A 75 -4.33 2.86 -9.99
CA LEU A 75 -4.49 3.84 -8.91
C LEU A 75 -3.23 4.67 -8.72
N ALA A 76 -2.06 4.04 -8.72
CA ALA A 76 -0.77 4.71 -8.62
C ALA A 76 -0.62 5.76 -9.72
N ARG A 77 -1.00 5.43 -10.96
CA ARG A 77 -0.97 6.38 -12.08
C ARG A 77 -1.88 7.58 -11.86
N GLN A 78 -3.04 7.41 -11.22
CA GLN A 78 -3.93 8.54 -10.92
C GLN A 78 -3.30 9.46 -9.87
N LEU A 79 -2.68 8.89 -8.83
CA LEU A 79 -2.02 9.64 -7.76
C LEU A 79 -0.73 10.36 -8.23
N CYS A 80 0.00 9.78 -9.18
CA CYS A 80 1.27 10.34 -9.67
C CYS A 80 1.12 11.34 -10.83
N ARG A 81 -0.07 11.50 -11.41
CA ARG A 81 -0.34 12.46 -12.51
C ARG A 81 -0.94 13.79 -12.03
N GLY A 82 -1.22 13.90 -10.73
CA GLY A 82 -1.68 15.13 -10.07
C GLY A 82 -0.56 16.12 -9.79
#